data_AF-A0A6M3KME6-F1
#
_entry.id   AF-A0A6M3KME6-F1
#
_cell.length_a   1.000
_cell.length_b   1.000
_cell.length_c   1.000
_cell.angle_alpha   90.00
_cell.angle_beta   90.00
_cell.angle_gamma   90.00
#
_symmetry.space_group_name_H-M   'P 1'
#
loop_
_entity.id
_entity.type
_entity.pdbx_description
1 polymer ?
#
loop_
_entity_poly.entity_id
_entity_poly.type
_entity_poly.pdbx_seq_one_letter_code
_entity_poly.pdbx_strand_id
1 'polypeptide(L)'
;GDIEQAVVYARDRASHPLGLVAIDYLGLIDGSNLDRTLYGQTSRIVRELKNLAKRQRIAVMLLCQVSRAPGDDGSQPLTVNSARESGAIEESADFLLGLYRPKIGAGTTDDHIMVQVLKNRKGLDGNEFKFQFQARTLTIGTESLVLDQDSQEEPGGWARR
;
A
#
# COMPACT_ATOMS: atom_id res chain seq x y z
N GLY A 1 -1.39 10.44 -22.02
CA GLY A 1 -1.30 11.38 -20.89
C GLY A 1 0.14 11.55 -20.49
N ASP A 2 0.46 12.63 -19.77
CA ASP A 2 1.83 13.03 -19.42
C ASP A 2 2.68 11.91 -18.79
N ILE A 3 2.06 11.02 -18.02
CA ILE A 3 2.75 9.88 -17.38
C ILE A 3 3.31 8.90 -18.41
N GLU A 4 2.56 8.56 -19.47
CA GLU A 4 3.05 7.61 -20.47
C GLU A 4 4.24 8.18 -21.25
N GLN A 5 4.19 9.47 -21.57
CA GLN A 5 5.32 10.16 -22.22
C GLN A 5 6.54 10.22 -21.29
N ALA A 6 6.34 10.51 -20.00
CA ALA A 6 7.42 10.52 -19.02
C ALA A 6 8.08 9.13 -18.88
N VAL A 7 7.28 8.05 -18.86
CA VAL A 7 7.80 6.67 -18.79
C VAL A 7 8.59 6.31 -20.04
N VAL A 8 8.09 6.64 -21.23
CA VAL A 8 8.82 6.40 -22.49
C VAL A 8 10.12 7.19 -22.54
N TYR A 9 10.07 8.48 -22.18
CA TYR A 9 11.24 9.34 -22.14
C TYR A 9 12.31 8.83 -21.16
N ALA A 10 11.90 8.42 -19.95
CA ALA A 10 12.80 7.86 -18.96
C ALA A 10 13.44 6.56 -19.44
N ARG A 11 12.65 5.66 -20.05
CA ARG A 11 13.13 4.41 -20.63
C ARG A 11 14.16 4.64 -21.74
N ASP A 12 13.90 5.57 -22.65
CA ASP A 12 14.75 5.82 -23.82
C ASP A 12 16.09 6.48 -23.44
N ARG A 13 16.16 7.12 -22.26
CA ARG A 13 17.38 7.74 -21.73
C ARG A 13 18.13 6.90 -20.71
N ALA A 14 17.49 5.86 -20.18
CA ALA A 14 18.12 5.01 -19.20
C ALA A 14 19.21 4.17 -19.87
N SER A 15 20.38 4.09 -19.23
CA SER A 15 21.45 3.17 -19.63
C SER A 15 21.10 1.70 -19.41
N HIS A 16 20.01 1.43 -18.68
CA HIS A 16 19.53 0.11 -18.33
C HIS A 16 18.01 0.05 -18.49
N PRO A 17 17.42 -1.16 -18.64
CA PRO A 17 15.97 -1.32 -18.71
C PRO A 17 15.26 -0.70 -17.49
N LEU A 18 14.25 0.12 -17.74
CA LEU A 18 13.39 0.66 -16.70
C LEU A 18 12.58 -0.48 -16.06
N GLY A 19 12.78 -0.74 -14.77
CA GLY A 19 12.11 -1.84 -14.05
C GLY A 19 10.90 -1.42 -13.21
N LEU A 20 10.89 -0.18 -12.71
CA LEU A 20 9.89 0.33 -11.77
C LEU A 20 9.58 1.80 -12.06
N VAL A 21 8.31 2.15 -11.96
CA VAL A 21 7.84 3.54 -11.86
C VAL A 21 7.11 3.68 -10.53
N ALA A 22 7.57 4.61 -9.69
CA ALA A 22 6.91 4.97 -8.44
C ALA A 22 6.17 6.30 -8.62
N ILE A 23 4.93 6.36 -8.15
CA ILE A 23 4.04 7.52 -8.29
C ILE A 23 3.57 7.93 -6.89
N ASP A 24 3.89 9.16 -6.51
CA ASP A 24 3.53 9.78 -5.23
C ASP A 24 2.81 11.11 -5.48
N TYR A 25 1.51 11.25 -5.25
CA TYR A 25 0.48 10.22 -4.99
C TYR A 25 -0.69 10.42 -5.95
N LEU A 26 -1.60 9.44 -6.01
CA LEU A 26 -2.72 9.39 -6.99
C LEU A 26 -3.53 10.69 -7.15
N GLY A 27 -3.72 11.45 -6.07
CA GLY A 27 -4.55 12.66 -6.05
C GLY A 27 -4.00 13.86 -6.83
N LEU A 28 -2.75 13.80 -7.29
CA LEU A 28 -2.12 14.84 -8.11
C LEU A 28 -2.22 14.55 -9.63
N ILE A 29 -2.76 13.40 -10.02
CA ILE A 29 -2.93 13.04 -11.43
C ILE A 29 -4.20 13.70 -11.93
N ASP A 30 -4.03 14.81 -12.65
CA ASP A 30 -5.15 15.64 -13.09
C ASP A 30 -6.04 14.87 -14.09
N GLY A 31 -7.26 14.60 -13.65
CA GLY A 31 -8.29 14.04 -14.50
C GLY A 31 -8.93 15.19 -15.25
N SER A 32 -8.52 15.41 -16.50
CA SER A 32 -8.96 16.48 -17.42
C SER A 32 -10.47 16.67 -17.65
N ASN A 33 -11.35 16.06 -16.85
CA ASN A 33 -12.80 16.20 -16.89
C ASN A 33 -13.34 16.56 -15.49
N LEU A 34 -13.66 17.83 -15.29
CA LEU A 34 -14.28 18.40 -14.09
C LEU A 34 -15.63 17.74 -13.72
N ASP A 35 -16.30 17.08 -14.66
CA ASP A 35 -17.65 16.50 -14.47
C ASP A 35 -17.65 15.05 -13.94
N ARG A 36 -16.48 14.48 -13.59
CA ARG A 36 -16.41 13.08 -13.11
C ARG A 36 -16.20 13.03 -11.60
N THR A 37 -16.94 12.14 -10.94
CA THR A 37 -16.72 11.81 -9.53
C THR A 37 -15.27 11.35 -9.30
N LEU A 38 -14.70 11.68 -8.13
CA LEU A 38 -13.33 11.28 -7.75
C LEU A 38 -13.11 9.77 -7.89
N TYR A 39 -14.11 8.97 -7.54
CA TYR A 39 -14.12 7.53 -7.76
C TYR A 39 -13.92 7.16 -9.24
N GLY A 40 -14.66 7.80 -10.15
CA GLY A 40 -14.57 7.53 -11.59
C GLY A 40 -13.22 7.96 -12.17
N GLN A 41 -12.66 9.07 -11.69
CA GLN A 41 -11.32 9.53 -12.08
C GLN A 41 -10.23 8.55 -11.62
N THR A 42 -10.26 8.18 -10.34
CA THR A 42 -9.38 7.17 -9.72
C THR A 42 -9.45 5.85 -10.48
N SER A 43 -10.67 5.38 -10.75
CA SER A 43 -10.90 4.14 -11.48
C SER A 43 -10.29 4.14 -12.88
N ARG A 44 -10.40 5.26 -13.59
CA ARG A 44 -9.79 5.42 -14.92
C ARG A 44 -8.27 5.41 -14.82
N ILE A 45 -7.69 6.25 -13.97
CA ILE A 45 -6.24 6.41 -13.82
C ILE A 45 -5.59 5.06 -13.46
N VAL A 46 -6.16 4.32 -12.52
CA VAL A 46 -5.61 3.04 -12.08
C VAL A 46 -5.66 2.00 -13.20
N ARG A 47 -6.74 1.94 -13.99
CA ARG A 47 -6.84 1.05 -15.15
C ARG A 47 -5.83 1.45 -16.24
N GLU A 48 -5.65 2.74 -16.47
CA GLU A 48 -4.63 3.26 -17.41
C GLU A 48 -3.21 2.88 -16.97
N LEU A 49 -2.88 3.07 -15.69
CA LEU A 49 -1.59 2.68 -15.11
C LEU A 49 -1.36 1.17 -15.18
N LYS A 50 -2.39 0.35 -14.90
CA LYS A 50 -2.30 -1.11 -15.04
C LYS A 50 -2.01 -1.52 -16.47
N ASN A 51 -2.64 -0.87 -17.44
CA ASN A 51 -2.41 -1.14 -18.85
C ASN A 51 -1.02 -0.65 -19.29
N LEU A 52 -0.56 0.51 -18.80
CA LEU A 52 0.78 1.01 -19.03
C LEU A 52 1.85 0.03 -18.52
N ALA A 53 1.69 -0.47 -17.28
CA ALA A 53 2.57 -1.47 -16.68
C ALA A 53 2.70 -2.73 -17.56
N LYS A 54 1.56 -3.23 -18.08
CA LYS A 54 1.54 -4.38 -19.00
C LYS A 54 2.22 -4.09 -20.34
N ARG A 55 1.93 -2.94 -20.96
CA ARG A 55 2.50 -2.57 -22.27
C ARG A 55 4.01 -2.38 -22.20
N GLN A 56 4.47 -1.67 -21.17
CA GLN A 56 5.89 -1.35 -20.98
C GLN A 56 6.67 -2.47 -20.26
N ARG A 57 5.97 -3.50 -19.74
CA ARG A 57 6.53 -4.60 -18.95
C ARG A 57 7.34 -4.12 -17.74
N ILE A 58 6.79 -3.14 -17.02
CA ILE A 58 7.39 -2.54 -15.82
C ILE A 58 6.50 -2.75 -14.60
N ALA A 59 7.10 -2.72 -13.41
CA ALA A 59 6.34 -2.56 -12.18
C ALA A 59 5.87 -1.10 -12.04
N VAL A 60 4.65 -0.91 -11.53
CA VAL A 60 4.14 0.41 -11.15
C VAL A 60 3.76 0.35 -9.68
N MET A 61 4.37 1.20 -8.87
CA MET A 61 4.05 1.42 -7.47
C MET A 61 3.34 2.76 -7.35
N LEU A 62 2.19 2.77 -6.69
CA LEU A 62 1.35 3.95 -6.54
C LEU A 62 1.04 4.17 -5.07
N LEU A 63 1.34 5.35 -4.55
CA LEU A 63 0.91 5.74 -3.21
C LEU A 63 -0.53 6.26 -3.24
N CYS A 64 -1.32 5.75 -2.31
CA CYS A 64 -2.73 6.08 -2.16
C CYS A 64 -2.96 6.63 -0.76
N GLN A 65 -3.67 7.76 -0.65
CA GLN A 65 -4.09 8.25 0.65
C GLN A 65 -5.19 7.37 1.23
N VAL A 66 -5.16 7.20 2.55
CA VAL A 66 -6.17 6.46 3.32
C VAL A 66 -7.25 7.42 3.79
N SER A 67 -8.52 7.01 3.70
CA SER A 67 -9.63 7.75 4.30
C SER A 67 -9.53 7.67 5.83
N ARG A 68 -9.47 8.82 6.51
CA ARG A 68 -9.36 8.90 7.97
C ARG A 68 -10.65 9.44 8.58
N ALA A 69 -11.16 8.75 9.60
CA ALA A 69 -12.24 9.29 10.43
C ALA A 69 -11.69 10.37 11.40
N PRO A 70 -12.52 11.31 11.88
CA PRO A 70 -12.11 12.24 12.92
C PRO A 70 -11.57 11.48 14.15
N GLY A 71 -10.34 11.80 14.57
CA GLY A 71 -9.68 11.13 15.70
C GLY A 71 -8.82 9.92 15.34
N ASP A 72 -8.77 9.52 14.06
CA ASP A 72 -7.85 8.49 13.58
C ASP A 72 -6.43 9.05 13.43
N ASP A 73 -5.55 8.66 14.36
CA ASP A 73 -4.13 9.04 14.36
C ASP A 73 -3.28 8.17 13.42
N GLY A 74 -3.87 7.19 12.73
CA GLY A 74 -3.19 6.27 11.81
C GLY A 74 -2.40 5.18 12.53
N SER A 75 -2.70 4.94 13.80
CA SER A 75 -2.09 3.86 14.59
C SER A 75 -2.80 2.52 14.46
N GLN A 76 -3.92 2.48 13.76
CA GLN A 76 -4.73 1.28 13.61
C GLN A 76 -4.36 0.50 12.34
N PRO A 77 -4.49 -0.85 12.39
CA PRO A 77 -4.43 -1.70 11.20
C PRO A 77 -5.31 -1.18 10.06
N LEU A 78 -4.80 -1.25 8.85
CA LEU A 78 -5.56 -0.90 7.66
C LEU A 78 -6.34 -2.11 7.16
N THR A 79 -7.42 -1.83 6.43
CA THR A 79 -8.22 -2.82 5.73
C THR A 79 -8.22 -2.51 4.24
N VAL A 80 -8.65 -3.45 3.43
CA VAL A 80 -8.86 -3.23 1.98
C VAL A 80 -9.79 -2.03 1.72
N ASN A 81 -10.77 -1.83 2.63
CA ASN A 81 -11.71 -0.72 2.60
C ASN A 81 -11.13 0.62 3.08
N SER A 82 -9.92 0.65 3.63
CA SER A 82 -9.29 1.89 4.10
C SER A 82 -9.00 2.86 2.95
N ALA A 83 -8.92 2.36 1.71
CA ALA A 83 -8.87 3.16 0.50
C ALA A 83 -10.28 3.50 -0.05
N ARG A 84 -11.33 3.49 0.81
CA ARG A 84 -12.80 3.44 0.57
C ARG A 84 -13.36 4.11 -0.69
N GLU A 85 -12.73 5.16 -1.21
CA GLU A 85 -13.12 5.81 -2.47
C GLU A 85 -12.51 5.17 -3.72
N SER A 86 -11.93 3.97 -3.60
CA SER A 86 -11.10 3.40 -4.65
C SER A 86 -11.27 1.89 -4.86
N GLY A 87 -12.50 1.36 -4.82
CA GLY A 87 -12.77 -0.04 -5.18
C GLY A 87 -12.06 -0.51 -6.47
N ALA A 88 -11.86 0.39 -7.44
CA ALA A 88 -11.05 0.10 -8.62
C ALA A 88 -9.54 -0.13 -8.37
N ILE A 89 -8.94 0.47 -7.33
CA ILE A 89 -7.58 0.17 -6.86
C ILE A 89 -7.52 -1.26 -6.37
N GLU A 90 -8.41 -1.63 -5.45
CA GLU A 90 -8.52 -2.99 -4.96
C GLU A 90 -8.68 -3.96 -6.13
N GLU A 91 -9.66 -3.78 -7.01
CA GLU A 91 -9.90 -4.69 -8.14
C GLU A 91 -8.69 -4.82 -9.08
N SER A 92 -8.00 -3.72 -9.36
CA SER A 92 -6.97 -3.67 -10.40
C SER A 92 -5.60 -4.08 -9.90
N ALA A 93 -5.25 -3.74 -8.65
CA ALA A 93 -3.94 -4.00 -8.08
C ALA A 93 -3.63 -5.50 -8.00
N ASP A 94 -2.38 -5.85 -8.27
CA ASP A 94 -1.88 -7.21 -8.01
C ASP A 94 -1.49 -7.38 -6.54
N PHE A 95 -0.97 -6.32 -5.93
CA PHE A 95 -0.65 -6.24 -4.50
C PHE A 95 -1.26 -4.98 -3.91
N LEU A 96 -1.79 -5.08 -2.70
CA LEU A 96 -2.20 -3.93 -1.89
C LEU A 96 -1.49 -4.03 -0.55
N LEU A 97 -0.70 -3.01 -0.22
CA LEU A 97 0.06 -2.96 1.03
C LEU A 97 -0.51 -1.88 1.94
N GLY A 98 -0.76 -2.24 3.19
CA GLY A 98 -1.15 -1.31 4.26
C GLY A 98 0.05 -0.97 5.12
N LEU A 99 0.28 0.31 5.42
CA LEU A 99 1.34 0.74 6.31
C LEU A 99 0.72 1.54 7.47
N TYR A 100 1.03 1.14 8.70
CA TYR A 100 0.60 1.87 9.90
C TYR A 100 1.65 1.78 11.01
N ARG A 101 1.58 2.71 11.97
CA ARG A 101 2.50 2.78 13.11
C ARG A 101 1.72 2.65 14.41
N PRO A 102 1.75 1.50 15.09
CA PRO A 102 1.05 1.31 16.35
C PRO A 102 1.41 2.38 17.36
N LYS A 103 0.41 2.81 18.14
CA LYS A 103 0.64 3.76 19.22
C LYS A 103 1.40 3.04 20.32
N ILE A 104 2.66 3.41 20.48
CA ILE A 104 3.52 2.78 21.46
C ILE A 104 3.35 3.50 22.81
N GLY A 105 3.22 2.74 23.90
CA GLY A 105 3.01 3.27 25.24
C GLY A 105 4.18 4.15 25.72
N ALA A 106 3.93 5.06 26.65
CA ALA A 106 5.00 5.89 27.21
C ALA A 106 6.12 5.03 27.83
N GLY A 107 7.37 5.26 27.42
CA GLY A 107 8.56 4.57 27.97
C GLY A 107 9.07 3.39 27.14
N THR A 108 8.42 3.05 26.04
CA THR A 108 8.93 2.05 25.08
C THR A 108 9.92 2.66 24.07
N THR A 109 10.89 1.85 23.64
CA THR A 109 11.82 2.18 22.55
C THR A 109 11.50 1.44 21.26
N ASP A 110 10.40 0.66 21.23
CA ASP A 110 10.03 -0.22 20.12
C ASP A 110 9.37 0.57 18.98
N ASP A 111 10.14 1.46 18.34
CA ASP A 111 9.69 2.23 17.18
C ASP A 111 9.72 1.36 15.92
N HIS A 112 8.53 1.06 15.42
CA HIS A 112 8.36 0.17 14.28
C HIS A 112 7.22 0.65 13.38
N ILE A 113 7.27 0.17 12.14
CA ILE A 113 6.19 0.28 11.17
C ILE A 113 5.71 -1.12 10.84
N MET A 114 4.39 -1.25 10.75
CA MET A 114 3.74 -2.49 10.36
C MET A 114 3.39 -2.41 8.88
N VAL A 115 3.78 -3.43 8.12
CA VAL A 115 3.46 -3.58 6.70
C VAL A 115 2.56 -4.77 6.53
N GLN A 116 1.34 -4.53 6.05
CA GLN A 116 0.30 -5.51 5.87
C GLN A 116 0.14 -5.86 4.39
N VAL A 117 0.03 -7.14 4.07
CA VAL A 117 -0.38 -7.61 2.74
C VAL A 117 -1.90 -7.71 2.73
N LEU A 118 -2.55 -6.60 2.38
CA LEU A 118 -4.01 -6.50 2.31
C LEU A 118 -4.60 -7.23 1.09
N LYS A 119 -3.80 -7.38 0.03
CA LYS A 119 -4.14 -8.17 -1.16
C LYS A 119 -2.90 -8.74 -1.81
N ASN A 120 -2.99 -9.99 -2.24
CA ASN A 120 -2.00 -10.64 -3.09
C ASN A 120 -2.70 -11.50 -4.16
N ARG A 121 -2.72 -11.04 -5.41
CA ARG A 121 -3.36 -11.78 -6.52
C ARG A 121 -2.66 -13.12 -6.85
N LYS A 122 -1.41 -13.32 -6.39
CA LYS A 122 -0.57 -14.48 -6.75
C LYS A 122 -0.17 -15.36 -5.57
N GLY A 123 -0.76 -15.17 -4.39
CA GLY A 123 -0.38 -15.91 -3.20
C GLY A 123 -1.23 -15.53 -1.99
N LEU A 124 -0.73 -15.86 -0.80
CA LEU A 124 -1.42 -15.55 0.45
C LEU A 124 -1.45 -14.04 0.72
N ASP A 125 -2.58 -13.57 1.22
CA ASP A 125 -2.79 -12.27 1.84
C ASP A 125 -2.98 -12.42 3.36
N GLY A 126 -3.21 -11.31 4.07
CA GLY A 126 -3.39 -11.30 5.52
C GLY A 126 -2.10 -11.34 6.34
N ASN A 127 -0.94 -11.54 5.69
CA ASN A 127 0.38 -11.48 6.35
C ASN A 127 0.70 -10.05 6.81
N GLU A 128 1.36 -9.94 7.95
CA GLU A 128 1.84 -8.69 8.51
C GLU A 128 3.31 -8.82 8.91
N PHE A 129 4.09 -7.78 8.59
CA PHE A 129 5.52 -7.73 8.83
C PHE A 129 5.85 -6.53 9.68
N LYS A 130 6.62 -6.76 10.74
CA LYS A 130 7.14 -5.69 11.59
C LYS A 130 8.52 -5.29 11.11
N PHE A 131 8.69 -4.00 10.83
CA PHE A 131 9.99 -3.41 10.48
C PHE A 131 10.39 -2.35 11.50
N GLN A 132 11.67 -2.30 11.86
CA GLN A 132 12.18 -1.19 12.66
C GLN A 132 11.97 0.14 11.93
N PHE A 133 11.55 1.18 12.64
CA PHE A 133 11.42 2.52 12.11
C PHE A 133 12.26 3.50 12.92
N GLN A 134 13.03 4.34 12.24
CA GLN A 134 13.82 5.38 12.90
C GLN A 134 13.19 6.74 12.60
N ALA A 135 12.37 7.26 13.53
CA ALA A 135 11.64 8.51 13.32
C ALA A 135 12.51 9.74 13.03
N ARG A 136 13.77 9.76 13.49
CA ARG A 136 14.68 10.91 13.25
C ARG A 136 15.17 10.98 11.80
N THR A 137 15.36 9.84 11.17
CA THR A 137 15.93 9.71 9.82
C THR A 137 14.87 9.33 8.79
N LEU A 138 13.65 8.99 9.24
CA LEU A 138 12.55 8.47 8.43
C LEU A 138 12.95 7.19 7.65
N THR A 139 13.83 6.37 8.24
CA THR A 139 14.29 5.13 7.62
C THR A 139 13.55 3.92 8.18
N ILE A 140 13.22 3.00 7.28
CA ILE A 140 12.69 1.67 7.61
C ILE A 140 13.87 0.69 7.56
N GLY A 141 14.05 -0.09 8.63
CA GLY A 141 15.06 -1.14 8.70
C GLY A 141 14.81 -2.25 7.69
N THR A 142 15.86 -2.98 7.31
CA THR A 142 15.78 -4.05 6.32
C THR A 142 15.40 -5.41 6.89
N GLU A 143 15.54 -5.58 8.21
CA GLU A 143 15.16 -6.80 8.90
C GLU A 143 13.67 -6.72 9.28
N SER A 144 12.90 -7.71 8.83
CA SER A 144 11.52 -7.91 9.27
C SER A 144 11.44 -9.07 10.24
N LEU A 145 10.61 -8.90 11.27
CA LEU A 145 10.11 -10.02 12.06
C LEU A 145 8.77 -10.43 11.45
N VAL A 146 8.68 -11.68 10.98
CA VAL A 146 7.39 -12.28 10.61
C VAL A 146 6.64 -12.54 11.90
N LEU A 147 5.47 -11.94 12.05
CA LEU A 147 4.60 -12.25 13.17
C LEU A 147 3.78 -13.47 12.76
N ASP A 148 4.19 -14.65 13.24
CA ASP A 148 3.39 -15.87 13.06
C ASP A 148 2.03 -15.68 13.75
N GLN A 149 0.95 -15.88 12.99
CA GLN A 149 -0.42 -15.75 13.50
C GLN A 149 -0.89 -16.96 14.35
N ASP A 150 -0.01 -17.95 14.57
CA ASP A 150 -0.34 -19.21 15.25
C ASP A 150 -0.15 -19.21 16.77
N SER A 151 0.20 -18.07 17.38
CA SER A 151 0.29 -17.96 18.85
C SER A 151 -0.97 -17.38 19.49
N GLN A 152 -2.16 -17.76 19.02
CA GLN A 152 -3.36 -17.65 19.86
C GLN A 152 -3.35 -18.82 20.83
N GLU A 153 -3.06 -18.53 22.11
CA GLU A 153 -3.29 -19.46 23.20
C GLU A 153 -4.75 -19.94 23.17
N GLU A 154 -4.95 -21.24 22.97
CA GLU A 154 -6.22 -21.93 23.18
C GLU A 154 -6.80 -21.52 24.54
N PRO A 155 -8.00 -20.90 24.61
CA PRO A 155 -8.59 -20.57 25.88
C PRO A 155 -9.06 -21.85 26.56
N GLY A 156 -8.31 -22.26 27.59
CA GLY A 156 -8.76 -22.96 28.79
C GLY A 156 -9.78 -24.08 28.58
N GLY A 157 -9.27 -25.32 28.55
CA GLY A 157 -10.07 -26.54 28.56
C GLY A 157 -11.27 -26.50 29.51
N TRP A 158 -12.46 -26.62 28.94
CA TRP A 158 -13.64 -27.02 29.69
C TRP A 158 -13.65 -28.54 29.80
N ALA A 159 -13.25 -29.02 30.98
CA ALA A 159 -13.45 -30.40 31.40
C ALA A 159 -14.94 -30.78 31.29
N ARG A 160 -15.25 -31.79 30.49
CA ARG A 160 -16.49 -32.55 30.64
C ARG A 160 -16.20 -33.79 31.49
N ARG A 161 -16.95 -33.88 32.60
CA ARG A 161 -17.22 -35.13 33.30
C ARG A 161 -18.00 -36.09 32.40
#